data_AF-A0A151F569-F1
#
_entry.id   AF-A0A151F569-F1
#
_cell.length_a   1.000
_cell.length_b   1.000
_cell.length_c   1.000
_cell.angle_alpha   90.00
_cell.angle_beta   90.00
_cell.angle_gamma   90.00
#
_symmetry.space_group_name_H-M   'P 1'
#
loop_
_entity.id
_entity.type
_entity.pdbx_description
1 polymer ?
#
loop_
_entity_poly.entity_id
_entity_poly.type
_entity_poly.pdbx_seq_one_letter_code
_entity_poly.pdbx_strand_id
1 'polypeptide(L)'
;MGKKEKEEYEYSKIPENCGVGFAHLSIKSDGVVIPCLNFGDDISLGNIREHSLIDIWNNSPVLNTLRSLSVFKSELCKDCELAAVCKGGCIAETYKGTGKFSCYNEYACVAFEITKDDFIYVETDGISSHLSVEIS
;
A
#
# COMPACT_ATOMS: atom_id res chain seq x y z
N MET A 1 -2.63 4.09 40.73
CA MET A 1 -3.70 3.48 39.92
C MET A 1 -4.02 4.46 38.79
N GLY A 2 -3.30 4.35 37.68
CA GLY A 2 -3.51 5.22 36.51
C GLY A 2 -4.86 4.88 35.89
N LYS A 3 -5.65 5.90 35.53
CA LYS A 3 -6.88 5.70 34.76
C LYS A 3 -6.45 5.28 33.36
N LYS A 4 -6.85 4.08 32.92
CA LYS A 4 -6.76 3.69 31.51
C LYS A 4 -7.68 4.62 30.72
N GLU A 5 -7.13 5.32 29.74
CA GLU A 5 -7.89 6.17 28.84
C GLU A 5 -8.30 5.33 27.64
N LYS A 6 -9.60 5.39 27.29
CA LYS A 6 -10.17 4.62 26.18
C LYS A 6 -10.41 5.59 25.03
N GLU A 7 -9.70 5.40 23.94
CA GLU A 7 -9.82 6.23 22.75
C GLU A 7 -10.55 5.47 21.63
N GLU A 8 -11.44 6.17 20.93
CA GLU A 8 -12.18 5.65 19.78
C GLU A 8 -11.63 6.21 18.47
N TYR A 9 -11.37 5.31 17.52
CA TYR A 9 -10.78 5.62 16.23
C TYR A 9 -11.66 5.12 15.10
N GLU A 10 -11.89 5.96 14.08
CA GLU A 10 -12.55 5.52 12.85
C GLU A 10 -11.52 4.91 11.89
N TYR A 11 -11.83 3.77 11.28
CA TYR A 11 -10.93 3.05 10.39
C TYR A 11 -11.62 2.47 9.15
N SER A 12 -10.92 2.47 8.02
CA SER A 12 -11.43 1.97 6.73
C SER A 12 -10.77 0.65 6.33
N LYS A 13 -11.50 -0.21 5.60
CA LYS A 13 -10.95 -1.46 5.02
C LYS A 13 -9.70 -1.14 4.20
N ILE A 14 -8.58 -1.72 4.64
CA ILE A 14 -7.26 -1.45 4.10
C ILE A 14 -7.13 -2.09 2.72
N PRO A 15 -6.60 -1.39 1.70
CA PRO A 15 -6.13 -2.08 0.50
C PRO A 15 -5.05 -3.11 0.88
N GLU A 16 -5.07 -4.28 0.24
CA GLU A 16 -4.12 -5.37 0.49
C GLU A 16 -2.70 -5.07 -0.06
N ASN A 17 -2.49 -3.84 -0.52
CA ASN A 17 -1.21 -3.26 -0.94
C ASN A 17 -1.17 -1.77 -0.51
N CYS A 18 -0.14 -1.01 -0.90
CA CYS A 18 0.00 0.40 -0.52
C CYS A 18 -1.11 1.36 -1.02
N GLY A 19 -2.10 0.88 -1.78
CA GLY A 19 -3.21 1.66 -2.34
C GLY A 19 -2.94 2.22 -3.73
N VAL A 20 -1.78 1.90 -4.33
CA VAL A 20 -1.42 2.32 -5.68
C VAL A 20 -2.45 1.82 -6.69
N GLY A 21 -2.92 2.71 -7.56
CA GLY A 21 -3.96 2.41 -8.54
C GLY A 21 -5.38 2.26 -7.97
N PHE A 22 -5.58 2.37 -6.66
CA PHE A 22 -6.90 2.40 -6.02
C PHE A 22 -7.25 3.79 -5.50
N ALA A 23 -6.33 4.40 -4.75
CA ALA A 23 -6.56 5.67 -4.08
C ALA A 23 -5.95 6.85 -4.84
N HIS A 24 -4.86 6.62 -5.58
CA HIS A 24 -4.11 7.69 -6.23
C HIS A 24 -3.33 7.22 -7.46
N LEU A 25 -2.93 8.21 -8.26
CA LEU A 25 -1.85 8.19 -9.23
C LEU A 25 -1.16 9.56 -9.25
N SER A 26 -0.10 9.73 -10.04
CA SER A 26 0.58 11.02 -10.19
C SER A 26 0.64 11.46 -11.65
N ILE A 27 0.61 12.76 -11.88
CA ILE A 27 0.73 13.37 -13.21
C ILE A 27 1.94 14.31 -13.16
N LYS A 28 2.91 14.07 -14.05
CA LYS A 28 4.10 14.90 -14.20
C LYS A 28 3.77 16.22 -14.91
N SER A 29 4.66 17.20 -14.82
CA SER A 29 4.50 18.52 -15.45
C SER A 29 4.40 18.48 -16.99
N ASP A 30 4.93 17.44 -17.62
CA ASP A 30 4.84 17.17 -19.06
C ASP A 30 3.54 16.45 -19.46
N GLY A 31 2.68 16.12 -18.50
CA GLY A 31 1.42 15.40 -18.70
C GLY A 31 1.53 13.88 -18.63
N VAL A 32 2.73 13.31 -18.44
CA VAL A 32 2.89 11.86 -18.28
C VAL A 32 2.25 11.42 -16.96
N VAL A 33 1.45 10.37 -17.04
CA VAL A 33 0.76 9.76 -15.89
C VAL A 33 1.57 8.57 -15.40
N ILE A 34 1.79 8.47 -14.09
CA ILE A 34 2.56 7.40 -13.44
C ILE A 34 1.79 6.84 -12.23
N PRO A 35 2.01 5.57 -11.82
CA PRO A 35 1.20 4.96 -10.75
C PRO A 35 1.35 5.66 -9.39
N CYS A 36 2.54 6.12 -9.07
CA CYS A 36 2.84 7.01 -7.95
C CYS A 36 4.20 7.68 -8.19
N LEU A 37 4.53 8.71 -7.41
CA LEU A 37 5.79 9.46 -7.58
C LEU A 37 7.04 8.57 -7.53
N ASN A 38 7.02 7.50 -6.72
CA ASN A 38 8.18 6.62 -6.55
C ASN A 38 8.54 5.81 -7.80
N PHE A 39 7.62 5.66 -8.77
CA PHE A 39 7.94 5.02 -10.05
C PHE A 39 8.77 5.92 -10.98
N GLY A 40 8.84 7.22 -10.74
CA GLY A 40 9.66 8.14 -11.54
C GLY A 40 9.41 8.00 -13.04
N ASP A 41 10.50 7.77 -13.79
CA ASP A 41 10.48 7.58 -15.25
C ASP A 41 10.48 6.10 -15.66
N ASP A 42 10.51 5.17 -14.70
CA ASP A 42 10.60 3.74 -14.98
C ASP A 42 9.30 3.18 -15.58
N ILE A 43 8.16 3.82 -15.27
CA ILE A 43 6.83 3.40 -15.69
C ILE A 43 6.04 4.61 -16.17
N SER A 44 5.42 4.48 -17.35
CA SER A 44 4.41 5.40 -17.87
C SER A 44 3.08 4.70 -18.05
N LEU A 45 1.99 5.38 -17.69
CA LEU A 45 0.61 4.94 -17.92
C LEU A 45 -0.02 5.62 -19.15
N GLY A 46 0.75 6.46 -19.85
CA GLY A 46 0.29 7.31 -20.94
C GLY A 46 0.41 8.80 -20.61
N ASN A 47 -0.13 9.66 -21.48
CA ASN A 47 -0.12 11.11 -21.30
C ASN A 47 -1.54 11.66 -21.33
N ILE A 48 -1.88 12.56 -20.39
CA ILE A 48 -3.21 13.19 -20.32
C ILE A 48 -3.55 14.07 -21.52
N ARG A 49 -2.54 14.44 -22.32
CA ARG A 49 -2.72 15.23 -23.55
C ARG A 49 -3.20 14.36 -24.73
N GLU A 50 -3.08 13.05 -24.60
CA GLU A 50 -3.43 12.07 -25.64
C GLU A 50 -4.66 11.24 -25.26
N HIS A 51 -4.78 10.89 -23.98
CA HIS A 51 -5.88 10.08 -23.44
C HIS A 51 -6.52 10.75 -22.23
N SER A 52 -7.82 10.54 -22.02
CA SER A 52 -8.48 11.04 -20.82
C SER A 52 -7.95 10.34 -19.57
N LEU A 53 -7.94 11.04 -18.44
CA LEU A 53 -7.47 10.44 -17.18
C LEU A 53 -8.33 9.24 -16.76
N ILE A 54 -9.64 9.29 -17.04
CA ILE A 54 -10.58 8.20 -16.77
C ILE A 54 -10.23 6.95 -17.59
N ASP A 55 -9.84 7.12 -18.86
CA ASP A 55 -9.45 6.00 -19.70
C ASP A 55 -8.15 5.36 -19.21
N ILE A 56 -7.16 6.18 -18.88
CA ILE A 56 -5.89 5.72 -18.29
C ILE A 56 -6.18 4.98 -16.98
N TRP A 57 -7.00 5.55 -16.10
CA TRP A 57 -7.34 4.97 -14.80
C TRP A 57 -8.01 3.61 -14.94
N ASN A 58 -9.02 3.48 -15.81
CA ASN A 58 -9.81 2.25 -15.90
C ASN A 58 -9.14 1.16 -16.75
N ASN A 59 -8.41 1.55 -17.79
CA ASN A 59 -7.97 0.61 -18.83
C ASN A 59 -6.46 0.36 -18.87
N SER A 60 -5.65 1.05 -18.05
CA SER A 60 -4.20 0.81 -18.01
C SER A 60 -3.88 -0.63 -17.58
N PRO A 61 -3.15 -1.42 -18.41
CA PRO A 61 -2.72 -2.76 -18.03
C PRO A 61 -1.84 -2.76 -16.78
N VAL A 62 -0.97 -1.75 -16.65
CA VAL A 62 -0.08 -1.61 -15.49
C VAL A 62 -0.88 -1.38 -14.21
N LEU A 63 -1.87 -0.48 -14.22
CA LEU A 63 -2.73 -0.28 -13.06
C LEU A 63 -3.52 -1.55 -12.72
N ASN A 64 -4.00 -2.28 -13.73
CA ASN A 64 -4.70 -3.53 -13.51
C ASN A 64 -3.81 -4.61 -12.88
N THR A 65 -2.53 -4.68 -13.26
CA THR A 65 -1.54 -5.52 -12.58
C THR A 65 -1.32 -5.06 -11.14
N LEU A 66 -1.10 -3.77 -10.90
CA LEU A 66 -0.86 -3.25 -9.56
C LEU A 66 -2.07 -3.48 -8.63
N ARG A 67 -3.29 -3.35 -9.15
CA ARG A 67 -4.54 -3.62 -8.42
C ARG A 67 -4.73 -5.09 -8.06
N SER A 68 -4.16 -6.02 -8.83
CA SER A 68 -4.29 -7.45 -8.54
C SER A 68 -3.30 -7.93 -7.47
N LEU A 69 -2.26 -7.13 -7.18
CA LEU A 69 -1.28 -7.43 -6.15
C LEU A 69 -1.90 -7.34 -4.75
N SER A 70 -1.58 -8.34 -3.95
CA SER A 70 -1.99 -8.45 -2.56
C SER A 70 -0.85 -9.05 -1.77
N VAL A 71 -0.52 -8.43 -0.64
CA VAL A 71 0.45 -8.97 0.33
C VAL A 71 0.02 -10.35 0.82
N PHE A 72 -1.28 -10.60 0.95
CA PHE A 72 -1.83 -11.88 1.43
C PHE A 72 -1.81 -12.98 0.38
N LYS A 73 -1.53 -12.64 -0.88
CA LYS A 73 -1.30 -13.61 -1.97
C LYS A 73 0.20 -13.85 -2.23
N SER A 74 1.07 -13.14 -1.53
CA SER A 74 2.52 -13.34 -1.63
C SER A 74 2.95 -14.58 -0.84
N GLU A 75 3.67 -15.50 -1.47
CA GLU A 75 4.19 -16.71 -0.80
C GLU A 75 5.07 -16.39 0.40
N LEU A 76 5.74 -15.22 0.40
CA LEU A 76 6.64 -14.79 1.47
C LEU A 76 5.93 -14.02 2.58
N CYS A 77 4.75 -13.45 2.31
CA CYS A 77 4.08 -12.53 3.25
C CYS A 77 2.71 -13.00 3.73
N LYS A 78 2.10 -14.01 3.10
CA LYS A 78 0.73 -14.48 3.42
C LYS A 78 0.53 -14.86 4.89
N ASP A 79 1.57 -15.41 5.52
CA ASP A 79 1.55 -15.87 6.92
C ASP A 79 2.32 -14.91 7.86
N CYS A 80 2.70 -13.72 7.38
CA CYS A 80 3.45 -12.74 8.17
C CYS A 80 2.51 -11.88 9.02
N GLU A 81 2.76 -11.80 10.33
CA GLU A 81 1.98 -10.98 11.28
C GLU A 81 2.00 -9.48 10.92
N LEU A 82 3.06 -9.01 10.26
CA LEU A 82 3.24 -7.62 9.85
C LEU A 82 2.59 -7.30 8.49
N ALA A 83 2.07 -8.29 7.78
CA ALA A 83 1.58 -8.13 6.40
C ALA A 83 0.49 -7.07 6.28
N ALA A 84 -0.42 -6.98 7.25
CA ALA A 84 -1.50 -5.99 7.25
C ALA A 84 -1.00 -4.54 7.41
N VAL A 85 0.13 -4.34 8.10
CA VAL A 85 0.72 -3.03 8.37
C VAL A 85 1.71 -2.64 7.27
N CYS A 86 2.67 -3.51 6.97
CA CYS A 86 3.72 -3.29 5.98
C CYS A 86 3.21 -3.35 4.53
N LYS A 87 2.18 -4.19 4.27
CA LYS A 87 1.55 -4.38 2.95
C LYS A 87 2.52 -4.81 1.84
N GLY A 88 3.63 -5.44 2.21
CA GLY A 88 4.67 -5.89 1.30
C GLY A 88 5.68 -4.81 0.88
N GLY A 89 5.67 -3.65 1.55
CA GLY A 89 6.60 -2.54 1.29
C GLY A 89 6.28 -1.73 0.04
N CYS A 90 7.25 -0.93 -0.39
CA CYS A 90 7.11 -0.07 -1.56
C CYS A 90 7.27 -0.87 -2.86
N ILE A 91 6.17 -1.07 -3.59
CA ILE A 91 6.17 -1.81 -4.88
C ILE A 91 7.09 -1.14 -5.90
N ALA A 92 7.19 0.19 -5.90
CA ALA A 92 8.06 0.92 -6.82
C ALA A 92 9.55 0.66 -6.56
N GLU A 93 9.96 0.54 -5.28
CA GLU A 93 11.34 0.18 -4.92
C GLU A 93 11.65 -1.26 -5.31
N THR A 94 10.73 -2.18 -5.03
CA THR A 94 10.86 -3.59 -5.47
C THR A 94 11.00 -3.67 -6.99
N TYR A 95 10.21 -2.89 -7.73
CA TYR A 95 10.31 -2.82 -9.19
C TYR A 95 11.67 -2.30 -9.65
N LYS A 96 12.19 -1.23 -9.05
CA LYS A 96 13.53 -0.69 -9.39
C LYS A 96 14.65 -1.70 -9.15
N GLY A 97 14.57 -2.48 -8.08
CA GLY A 97 15.59 -3.49 -7.75
C GLY A 97 15.48 -4.78 -8.56
N THR A 98 14.27 -5.19 -8.94
CA THR A 98 14.02 -6.55 -9.48
C THR A 98 13.41 -6.59 -10.88
N GLY A 99 12.91 -5.45 -11.38
CA GLY A 99 12.11 -5.36 -12.61
C GLY A 99 10.72 -5.98 -12.51
N LYS A 100 10.27 -6.38 -11.32
CA LYS A 100 8.98 -7.07 -11.10
C LYS A 100 8.10 -6.29 -10.14
N PHE A 101 6.79 -6.25 -10.42
CA PHE A 101 5.83 -5.80 -9.44
C PHE A 101 5.54 -6.92 -8.44
N SER A 102 5.76 -6.67 -7.15
CA SER A 102 5.53 -7.65 -6.09
C SER A 102 5.26 -6.94 -4.76
N CYS A 103 4.40 -7.54 -3.94
CA CYS A 103 4.20 -7.17 -2.54
C CYS A 103 5.19 -7.90 -1.63
N TYR A 104 6.48 -7.70 -1.90
CA TYR A 104 7.59 -8.17 -1.07
C TYR A 104 8.80 -7.27 -1.31
N ASN A 105 9.39 -6.77 -0.23
CA ASN A 105 10.59 -5.95 -0.25
C ASN A 105 11.46 -6.36 0.95
N GLU A 106 12.65 -6.90 0.69
CA GLU A 106 13.54 -7.42 1.72
C GLU A 106 14.01 -6.33 2.71
N TYR A 107 14.24 -5.10 2.22
CA TYR A 107 14.63 -3.98 3.07
C TYR A 107 13.48 -3.54 3.97
N ALA A 108 12.24 -3.56 3.47
CA ALA A 108 11.07 -3.31 4.28
C ALA A 108 10.90 -4.39 5.35
N CYS A 109 11.17 -5.67 5.05
CA CYS A 109 11.14 -6.73 6.05
C CYS A 109 12.10 -6.45 7.20
N VAL A 110 13.35 -6.07 6.91
CA VAL A 110 14.33 -5.72 7.95
C VAL A 110 13.88 -4.50 8.77
N ALA A 111 13.39 -3.45 8.11
CA ALA A 111 12.94 -2.25 8.79
C ALA A 111 11.78 -2.54 9.75
N PHE A 112 10.75 -3.25 9.28
CA PHE A 112 9.59 -3.58 10.09
C PHE A 112 9.92 -4.58 11.20
N GLU A 113 10.86 -5.50 11.01
CA GLU A 113 11.30 -6.40 12.08
C GLU A 113 11.97 -5.67 13.24
N ILE A 114 12.73 -4.59 12.94
CA ILE A 114 13.40 -3.78 13.96
C ILE A 114 12.41 -2.87 14.70
N THR A 115 11.40 -2.34 14.01
CA THR A 115 10.45 -1.37 14.58
C THR A 115 9.14 -2.00 15.04
N LYS A 116 8.97 -3.34 14.97
CA LYS A 116 7.68 -3.98 15.24
C LYS A 116 7.17 -3.77 16.67
N ASP A 117 8.10 -3.61 17.61
CA ASP A 117 7.81 -3.38 19.03
C ASP A 117 7.34 -1.93 19.30
N ASP A 118 7.49 -1.02 18.33
CA ASP A 118 6.97 0.35 18.41
C ASP A 118 5.48 0.43 18.03
N PHE A 119 4.89 -0.65 17.50
CA PHE A 119 3.49 -0.71 17.11
C PHE A 119 2.61 -1.33 18.19
N ILE A 120 1.45 -0.73 18.43
CA ILE A 120 0.38 -1.33 19.22
C ILE A 120 -0.57 -2.04 18.26
N TYR A 121 -0.58 -3.37 18.29
CA TYR A 121 -1.51 -4.16 17.49
C TYR A 121 -2.89 -4.15 18.13
N VAL A 122 -3.90 -3.89 17.31
CA VAL A 122 -5.30 -3.93 17.73
C VAL A 122 -6.05 -4.88 16.82
N GLU A 123 -6.68 -5.90 17.40
CA GLU A 123 -7.54 -6.81 16.65
C GLU A 123 -8.82 -6.08 16.22
N THR A 124 -9.19 -6.27 14.96
CA THR A 124 -10.42 -5.70 14.39
C THR A 124 -11.32 -6.84 13.95
N ASP A 125 -12.63 -6.71 14.14
CA ASP A 125 -13.62 -7.67 13.63
C ASP A 125 -13.78 -7.64 12.10
N GLY A 126 -13.10 -6.70 11.42
CA GLY A 126 -13.15 -6.49 9.98
C GLY A 126 -14.50 -5.96 9.47
N ILE A 127 -15.43 -5.62 10.37
CA ILE A 127 -16.81 -5.20 10.07
C ILE A 127 -17.05 -3.79 10.61
N SER A 128 -16.57 -3.50 11.83
CA SER A 128 -16.67 -2.22 12.48
C SER A 128 -15.66 -1.24 11.89
N SER A 129 -16.14 -0.04 11.53
CA SER A 129 -15.28 1.10 11.24
C SER A 129 -14.83 1.83 12.51
N HIS A 130 -15.15 1.34 13.71
CA HIS A 130 -14.81 1.96 14.98
C HIS A 130 -13.94 1.01 15.81
N LEU A 131 -12.77 1.48 16.20
CA LEU A 131 -11.82 0.78 17.06
C LEU A 131 -11.76 1.45 18.44
N SER A 132 -11.82 0.65 19.50
CA SER A 132 -11.56 1.12 20.86
C SER A 132 -10.19 0.63 21.31
N VAL A 133 -9.28 1.54 21.66
CA VAL A 133 -7.95 1.20 22.16
C VAL A 133 -7.83 1.61 23.63
N GLU A 134 -7.39 0.68 24.48
CA GLU A 134 -7.01 1.00 25.86
C GLU A 134 -5.53 1.38 25.89
N ILE A 135 -5.23 2.62 26.26
CA ILE A 135 -3.85 3.11 26.40
C ILE A 135 -3.52 3.15 27.90
N SER A 136 -2.35 2.61 28.28
CA SER A 136 -1.87 2.47 29.65
C SER A 136 -0.97 3.61 30.11
#